data_AF-A0A955P8B7-F1
#
_entry.id   AF-A0A955P8B7-F1
#
_cell.length_a   1.000
_cell.length_b   1.000
_cell.length_c   1.000
_cell.angle_alpha   90.00
_cell.angle_beta   90.00
_cell.angle_gamma   90.00
#
_symmetry.space_group_name_H-M   'P 1'
#
loop_
_entity.id
_entity.type
_entity.pdbx_description
1 polymer ?
#
loop_
_entity_poly.entity_id
_entity_poly.type
_entity_poly.pdbx_seq_one_letter_code
_entity_poly.pdbx_strand_id
1 'polypeptide(L)'
;DQPASWSKCTVCHMVDVPKDLWGEKFDPTTEGVGCEACHGPAEDYLIPHKSQTYAQNLQVGLYDLKDIRTRARLCLECHAGLDHEIVAAGHPDLNFELFHFSFWQPPHWNYAEASPFSFWAIGQVAALEKTVKDLVRDSNLYQPNPVFQDKSCYNCHHKLDQDRWRQVEAHQTVVLPLIKNLLGEDRAQKLDRDLERIRQYAIDSLPSEDRTASLKGLGDRLTAGLVDDVSNALKTQPIDASFVRSLLIDLTQPIPETSDGLKPHLPLAWMVENFN
;
A
#
# COMPACT_ATOMS: atom_id res chain seq x y z
N ASP A 1 21.07 6.94 -22.32
CA ASP A 1 20.63 7.34 -20.97
C ASP A 1 21.15 6.36 -19.92
N GLN A 2 21.40 6.82 -18.70
CA GLN A 2 21.92 6.02 -17.58
C GLN A 2 20.83 5.89 -16.49
N PRO A 3 19.97 4.86 -16.52
CA PRO A 3 18.84 4.73 -15.57
C PRO A 3 19.26 4.75 -14.10
N ALA A 4 20.44 4.23 -13.78
CA ALA A 4 21.02 4.25 -12.42
C ALA A 4 21.32 5.66 -11.88
N SER A 5 21.21 6.71 -12.71
CA SER A 5 21.39 8.11 -12.29
C SER A 5 20.08 8.87 -12.09
N TRP A 6 18.93 8.21 -12.32
CA TRP A 6 17.61 8.86 -12.28
C TRP A 6 16.88 8.48 -10.99
N SER A 7 16.53 9.48 -10.17
CA SER A 7 15.81 9.25 -8.89
C SER A 7 14.54 8.41 -9.05
N LYS A 8 13.79 8.61 -10.15
CA LYS A 8 12.58 7.83 -10.48
C LYS A 8 12.85 6.32 -10.66
N CYS A 9 14.07 5.93 -11.00
CA CYS A 9 14.49 4.54 -11.13
C CYS A 9 15.14 4.04 -9.83
N THR A 10 15.93 4.88 -9.16
CA THR A 10 16.70 4.49 -7.99
C THR A 10 15.86 4.34 -6.73
N VAL A 11 14.71 5.00 -6.64
CA VAL A 11 13.73 4.82 -5.55
C VAL A 11 13.32 3.35 -5.32
N CYS A 12 13.31 2.52 -6.37
CA CYS A 12 12.98 1.09 -6.24
C CYS A 12 14.19 0.15 -6.41
N HIS A 13 15.22 0.57 -7.13
CA HIS A 13 16.33 -0.33 -7.53
C HIS A 13 17.58 -0.21 -6.67
N MET A 14 17.69 0.83 -5.83
CA MET A 14 18.78 0.97 -4.87
C MET A 14 18.31 1.73 -3.62
N VAL A 15 19.22 1.93 -2.68
CA VAL A 15 18.98 2.84 -1.55
C VAL A 15 19.12 4.28 -2.06
N ASP A 16 18.01 4.99 -2.25
CA ASP A 16 17.98 6.37 -2.75
C ASP A 16 18.28 7.38 -1.63
N VAL A 17 19.57 7.53 -1.31
CA VAL A 17 20.06 8.50 -0.31
C VAL A 17 20.76 9.70 -0.97
N PRO A 18 20.66 10.91 -0.40
CA PRO A 18 21.42 12.07 -0.87
C PRO A 18 22.92 11.80 -0.95
N LYS A 19 23.57 12.33 -1.98
CA LYS A 19 24.99 12.04 -2.28
C LYS A 19 25.95 12.42 -1.15
N ASP A 20 25.60 13.43 -0.36
CA ASP A 20 26.35 13.89 0.81
C ASP A 20 26.26 12.93 2.01
N LEU A 21 25.34 11.95 1.98
CA LEU A 21 25.20 10.90 2.98
C LEU A 21 25.81 9.56 2.54
N TRP A 22 26.46 9.51 1.38
CA TRP A 22 27.08 8.29 0.88
C TRP A 22 28.34 7.98 1.68
N GLY A 23 28.42 6.77 2.23
CA GLY A 23 29.65 6.26 2.81
C GLY A 23 30.75 6.13 1.75
N GLU A 24 32.02 6.10 2.17
CA GLU A 24 33.19 6.06 1.28
C GLU A 24 33.14 4.92 0.23
N LYS A 25 32.42 3.83 0.56
CA LYS A 25 32.31 2.63 -0.28
C LYS A 25 31.01 2.52 -1.07
N PHE A 26 30.09 3.48 -0.94
CA PHE A 26 28.81 3.43 -1.63
C PHE A 26 28.99 3.76 -3.12
N ASP A 27 28.58 2.84 -4.00
CA ASP A 27 28.59 3.06 -5.45
C ASP A 27 27.19 2.76 -6.04
N PRO A 28 26.41 3.79 -6.42
CA PRO A 28 25.04 3.63 -6.92
C PRO A 28 24.93 2.77 -8.19
N THR A 29 26.03 2.53 -8.90
CA THR A 29 26.04 1.69 -10.11
C THR A 29 26.19 0.20 -9.81
N THR A 30 26.67 -0.13 -8.62
CA THR A 30 26.82 -1.51 -8.13
C THR A 30 25.90 -1.83 -6.97
N GLU A 31 25.40 -0.81 -6.27
CA GLU A 31 24.39 -0.97 -5.24
C GLU A 31 23.06 -1.47 -5.83
N GLY A 32 22.36 -2.26 -5.03
CA GLY A 32 20.98 -2.69 -5.30
C GLY A 32 20.10 -2.46 -4.07
N VAL A 33 18.99 -3.18 -3.98
CA VAL A 33 18.16 -3.21 -2.78
C VAL A 33 18.90 -4.00 -1.68
N GLY A 34 19.64 -3.29 -0.84
CA GLY A 34 20.44 -3.82 0.27
C GLY A 34 19.69 -3.88 1.60
N CYS A 35 20.41 -4.20 2.68
CA CYS A 35 19.86 -4.24 4.04
C CYS A 35 19.23 -2.89 4.42
N GLU A 36 19.90 -1.80 4.03
CA GLU A 36 19.59 -0.42 4.34
C GLU A 36 18.28 0.05 3.71
N ALA A 37 17.86 -0.55 2.59
CA ALA A 37 16.59 -0.23 1.94
C ALA A 37 15.39 -0.57 2.83
N CYS A 38 15.53 -1.62 3.65
CA CYS A 38 14.50 -2.06 4.58
C CYS A 38 14.78 -1.53 6.01
N HIS A 39 16.05 -1.57 6.44
CA HIS A 39 16.43 -1.37 7.83
C HIS A 39 16.90 0.05 8.16
N GLY A 40 17.07 0.93 7.16
CA GLY A 40 17.60 2.28 7.34
C GLY A 40 19.14 2.33 7.29
N PRO A 41 19.75 3.48 7.60
CA PRO A 41 21.20 3.65 7.52
C PRO A 41 21.94 2.72 8.49
N ALA A 42 22.77 1.82 7.96
CA ALA A 42 23.33 0.74 8.77
C ALA A 42 24.65 1.08 9.49
N GLU A 43 25.21 2.27 9.30
CA GLU A 43 26.53 2.66 9.86
C GLU A 43 26.65 2.36 11.36
N ASP A 44 25.63 2.73 12.13
CA ASP A 44 25.69 2.64 13.60
C ASP A 44 25.18 1.31 14.17
N TYR A 45 24.45 0.49 13.40
CA TYR A 45 23.92 -0.80 13.88
C TYR A 45 24.49 -2.03 13.18
N LEU A 46 25.05 -1.93 11.97
CA LEU A 46 25.42 -3.11 11.18
C LEU A 46 26.45 -4.01 11.87
N ILE A 47 27.46 -3.43 12.51
CA ILE A 47 28.46 -4.19 13.26
C ILE A 47 27.90 -4.65 14.61
N PRO A 48 27.29 -3.78 15.45
CA PRO A 48 26.89 -4.18 16.80
C PRO A 48 25.51 -4.85 16.91
N HIS A 49 24.69 -4.95 15.86
CA HIS A 49 23.28 -5.39 15.98
C HIS A 49 23.09 -6.76 16.64
N LYS A 50 24.10 -7.64 16.58
CA LYS A 50 24.06 -8.97 17.25
C LYS A 50 24.33 -8.89 18.76
N SER A 51 24.99 -7.82 19.21
CA SER A 51 25.37 -7.59 20.60
C SER A 51 24.51 -6.51 21.28
N GLN A 52 23.74 -5.75 20.51
CA GLN A 52 22.78 -4.77 20.99
C GLN A 52 21.37 -5.34 21.03
N THR A 53 20.55 -4.82 21.95
CA THR A 53 19.12 -5.08 21.97
C THR A 53 18.43 -4.37 20.81
N TYR A 54 17.26 -4.87 20.40
CA TYR A 54 16.46 -4.22 19.37
C TYR A 54 16.21 -2.74 19.65
N ALA A 55 15.86 -2.40 20.90
CA ALA A 55 15.61 -1.02 21.33
C ALA A 55 16.85 -0.12 21.20
N GLN A 56 18.06 -0.66 21.40
CA GLN A 56 19.30 0.09 21.18
C GLN A 56 19.53 0.34 19.68
N ASN A 57 19.29 -0.66 18.83
CA ASN A 57 19.41 -0.48 17.38
C ASN A 57 18.43 0.59 16.85
N LEU A 58 17.20 0.64 17.39
CA LEU A 58 16.21 1.68 17.02
C LEU A 58 16.71 3.11 17.35
N GLN A 59 17.47 3.27 18.43
CA GLN A 59 18.00 4.58 18.83
C GLN A 59 19.11 5.10 17.89
N VAL A 60 19.70 4.21 17.10
CA VAL A 60 20.80 4.52 16.18
C VAL A 60 20.40 4.39 14.71
N GLY A 61 19.10 4.52 14.41
CA GLY A 61 18.61 4.64 13.04
C GLY A 61 18.03 3.38 12.41
N LEU A 62 17.97 2.26 13.15
CA LEU A 62 17.26 1.06 12.67
C LEU A 62 15.75 1.35 12.53
N TYR A 63 15.18 1.04 11.38
CA TYR A 63 13.73 1.10 11.17
C TYR A 63 13.00 0.00 11.95
N ASP A 64 11.87 0.34 12.59
CA ASP A 64 11.07 -0.59 13.38
C ASP A 64 10.24 -1.53 12.48
N LEU A 65 10.92 -2.44 11.78
CA LEU A 65 10.26 -3.45 10.95
C LEU A 65 9.63 -4.59 11.76
N LYS A 66 9.81 -4.64 13.09
CA LYS A 66 9.07 -5.54 13.95
C LYS A 66 7.61 -5.09 14.07
N ASP A 67 7.36 -3.78 14.03
CA ASP A 67 6.03 -3.25 13.77
C ASP A 67 5.62 -3.52 12.31
N ILE A 68 4.63 -4.41 12.14
CA ILE A 68 4.07 -4.79 10.83
C ILE A 68 3.52 -3.57 10.09
N ARG A 69 3.04 -2.54 10.80
CA ARG A 69 2.50 -1.32 10.19
C ARG A 69 3.62 -0.52 9.52
N THR A 70 4.73 -0.34 10.22
CA THR A 70 5.93 0.33 9.68
C THR A 70 6.46 -0.44 8.50
N ARG A 71 6.56 -1.77 8.62
CA ARG A 71 6.98 -2.64 7.51
C ARG A 71 6.08 -2.51 6.28
N ALA A 72 4.76 -2.57 6.46
CA ALA A 72 3.80 -2.45 5.36
C ALA A 72 3.96 -1.13 4.61
N ARG A 73 4.04 -0.03 5.35
CA ARG A 73 4.21 1.32 4.79
C ARG A 73 5.50 1.44 4.02
N LEU A 74 6.62 0.98 4.59
CA LEU A 74 7.92 1.01 3.92
C LEU A 74 7.92 0.20 2.62
N CYS A 75 7.39 -1.03 2.64
CA CYS A 75 7.32 -1.84 1.41
C CYS A 75 6.47 -1.15 0.33
N LEU A 76 5.37 -0.49 0.70
CA LEU A 76 4.50 0.23 -0.22
C LEU A 76 5.11 1.50 -0.82
N GLU A 77 6.24 2.00 -0.31
CA GLU A 77 6.98 3.11 -0.95
C GLU A 77 7.51 2.70 -2.32
N CYS A 78 7.88 1.42 -2.50
CA CYS A 78 8.41 0.89 -3.75
C CYS A 78 7.44 -0.07 -4.47
N HIS A 79 6.59 -0.78 -3.72
CA HIS A 79 5.71 -1.83 -4.26
C HIS A 79 4.29 -1.35 -4.61
N ALA A 80 4.05 -0.04 -4.65
CA ALA A 80 2.77 0.53 -5.06
C ALA A 80 2.93 1.94 -5.64
N GLY A 81 1.96 2.35 -6.47
CA GLY A 81 1.86 3.73 -6.95
C GLY A 81 2.93 4.11 -7.99
N LEU A 82 3.13 3.27 -9.02
CA LEU A 82 4.02 3.59 -10.13
C LEU A 82 3.55 4.82 -10.93
N ASP A 83 4.51 5.67 -11.31
CA ASP A 83 4.29 6.78 -12.23
C ASP A 83 3.97 6.25 -13.64
N HIS A 84 3.13 6.99 -14.38
CA HIS A 84 2.78 6.65 -15.76
C HIS A 84 4.00 6.48 -16.66
N GLU A 85 5.03 7.32 -16.50
CA GLU A 85 6.26 7.23 -17.29
C GLU A 85 7.01 5.92 -17.02
N ILE A 86 7.00 5.44 -15.78
CA ILE A 86 7.64 4.18 -15.38
C ILE A 86 6.89 2.99 -15.98
N VAL A 87 5.56 3.02 -15.94
CA VAL A 87 4.72 1.98 -16.59
C VAL A 87 4.91 2.01 -18.11
N ALA A 88 4.94 3.19 -18.73
CA ALA A 88 5.19 3.36 -20.17
C ALA A 88 6.58 2.87 -20.60
N ALA A 89 7.56 2.90 -19.69
CA ALA A 89 8.87 2.30 -19.90
C ALA A 89 8.87 0.76 -19.84
N GLY A 90 7.72 0.13 -19.59
CA GLY A 90 7.53 -1.32 -19.61
C GLY A 90 7.58 -2.00 -18.24
N HIS A 91 7.53 -1.25 -17.13
CA HIS A 91 7.42 -1.85 -15.81
C HIS A 91 6.06 -2.59 -15.64
N PRO A 92 6.07 -3.79 -15.04
CA PRO A 92 4.84 -4.50 -14.72
C PRO A 92 4.06 -3.76 -13.62
N ASP A 93 2.75 -4.02 -13.56
CA ASP A 93 1.96 -3.61 -12.39
C ASP A 93 2.48 -4.29 -11.13
N LEU A 94 2.50 -3.55 -10.02
CA LEU A 94 3.03 -4.02 -8.74
C LEU A 94 1.87 -4.46 -7.85
N ASN A 95 1.63 -5.77 -7.81
CA ASN A 95 0.71 -6.34 -6.85
C ASN A 95 1.38 -6.45 -5.48
N PHE A 96 0.78 -5.84 -4.46
CA PHE A 96 1.29 -5.87 -3.09
C PHE A 96 0.57 -6.92 -2.23
N GLU A 97 1.32 -7.83 -1.62
CA GLU A 97 0.81 -8.77 -0.61
C GLU A 97 1.86 -8.97 0.48
N LEU A 98 1.66 -8.29 1.62
CA LEU A 98 2.67 -8.17 2.67
C LEU A 98 3.08 -9.52 3.27
N PHE A 99 2.15 -10.46 3.41
CA PHE A 99 2.46 -11.78 3.95
C PHE A 99 3.39 -12.55 3.00
N HIS A 100 3.08 -12.58 1.72
CA HIS A 100 3.88 -13.24 0.68
C HIS A 100 5.30 -12.67 0.61
N PHE A 101 5.44 -11.34 0.52
CA PHE A 101 6.77 -10.71 0.48
C PHE A 101 7.56 -10.96 1.76
N SER A 102 6.91 -10.91 2.93
CA SER A 102 7.57 -11.21 4.20
C SER A 102 7.98 -12.68 4.32
N PHE A 103 7.19 -13.60 3.76
CA PHE A 103 7.47 -15.05 3.80
C PHE A 103 8.68 -15.44 2.95
N TRP A 104 8.87 -14.80 1.79
CA TRP A 104 9.98 -15.10 0.88
C TRP A 104 11.31 -14.45 1.24
N GLN A 105 11.30 -13.49 2.16
CA GLN A 105 12.51 -12.90 2.70
C GLN A 105 13.24 -13.90 3.62
N PRO A 106 14.60 -13.93 3.64
CA PRO A 106 15.36 -14.75 4.58
C PRO A 106 14.96 -14.42 6.03
N PRO A 107 14.38 -15.37 6.78
CA PRO A 107 13.88 -15.06 8.10
C PRO A 107 15.04 -14.85 9.07
N HIS A 108 15.13 -13.64 9.58
CA HIS A 108 16.03 -13.27 10.68
C HIS A 108 15.26 -12.61 11.85
N TRP A 109 13.95 -12.86 11.90
CA TRP A 109 13.02 -12.52 12.98
C TRP A 109 12.25 -13.77 13.45
N ASN A 110 11.61 -13.69 14.61
CA ASN A 110 10.82 -14.79 15.16
C ASN A 110 9.38 -14.74 14.64
N TYR A 111 8.97 -15.74 13.86
CA TYR A 111 7.59 -15.87 13.34
C TYR A 111 6.51 -16.01 14.42
N ALA A 112 6.87 -16.40 15.65
CA ALA A 112 5.92 -16.55 16.75
C ALA A 112 5.24 -15.22 17.15
N GLU A 113 5.74 -14.08 16.68
CA GLU A 113 5.30 -12.75 17.11
C GLU A 113 4.22 -12.13 16.21
N ALA A 114 3.87 -12.76 15.07
CA ALA A 114 2.87 -12.23 14.15
C ALA A 114 2.17 -13.34 13.34
N SER A 115 0.83 -13.38 13.39
CA SER A 115 0.06 -14.35 12.61
C SER A 115 0.07 -14.01 11.11
N PRO A 116 0.05 -15.00 10.20
CA PRO A 116 -0.11 -14.77 8.76
C PRO A 116 -1.28 -13.84 8.41
N PHE A 117 -2.39 -14.00 9.12
CA PHE A 117 -3.56 -13.15 8.96
C PHE A 117 -3.28 -11.69 9.30
N SER A 118 -2.45 -11.41 10.32
CA SER A 118 -2.09 -10.04 10.67
C SER A 118 -1.29 -9.35 9.57
N PHE A 119 -0.34 -10.06 8.94
CA PHE A 119 0.39 -9.54 7.79
C PHE A 119 -0.54 -9.24 6.63
N TRP A 120 -1.42 -10.18 6.27
CA TRP A 120 -2.40 -9.98 5.21
C TRP A 120 -3.31 -8.77 5.51
N ALA A 121 -3.96 -8.74 6.68
CA ALA A 121 -4.90 -7.69 7.05
C ALA A 121 -4.26 -6.30 7.10
N ILE A 122 -3.07 -6.16 7.72
CA ILE A 122 -2.35 -4.88 7.75
C ILE A 122 -1.89 -4.49 6.35
N GLY A 123 -1.45 -5.44 5.52
CA GLY A 123 -1.06 -5.19 4.14
C GLY A 123 -2.19 -4.60 3.30
N GLN A 124 -3.41 -5.16 3.39
CA GLN A 124 -4.59 -4.67 2.65
C GLN A 124 -4.95 -3.23 3.05
N VAL A 125 -4.95 -2.95 4.36
CA VAL A 125 -5.35 -1.65 4.89
C VAL A 125 -4.28 -0.58 4.64
N ALA A 126 -2.99 -0.95 4.74
CA ALA A 126 -1.89 -0.05 4.39
C ALA A 126 -1.87 0.25 2.88
N ALA A 127 -2.20 -0.72 2.02
CA ALA A 127 -2.31 -0.50 0.58
C ALA A 127 -3.43 0.50 0.26
N LEU A 128 -4.61 0.36 0.86
CA LEU A 128 -5.67 1.36 0.74
C LEU A 128 -5.22 2.74 1.22
N GLU A 129 -4.55 2.80 2.38
CA GLU A 129 -3.99 4.05 2.92
C GLU A 129 -3.03 4.72 1.91
N LYS A 130 -2.12 3.95 1.30
CA LYS A 130 -1.18 4.43 0.29
C LYS A 130 -1.91 4.94 -0.95
N THR A 131 -2.86 4.17 -1.48
CA THR A 131 -3.63 4.54 -2.67
C THR A 131 -4.42 5.84 -2.47
N VAL A 132 -5.03 6.02 -1.29
CA VAL A 132 -5.72 7.28 -0.94
C VAL A 132 -4.74 8.44 -0.85
N LYS A 133 -3.56 8.25 -0.22
CA LYS A 133 -2.52 9.29 -0.13
C LYS A 133 -1.98 9.69 -1.51
N ASP A 134 -1.73 8.72 -2.38
CA ASP A 134 -1.26 8.97 -3.75
C ASP A 134 -2.30 9.74 -4.55
N LEU A 135 -3.58 9.36 -4.47
CA LEU A 135 -4.67 10.06 -5.14
C LEU A 135 -4.76 11.53 -4.68
N VAL A 136 -4.66 11.78 -3.38
CA VAL A 136 -4.64 13.14 -2.83
C VAL A 136 -3.41 13.91 -3.30
N ARG A 137 -2.22 13.31 -3.25
CA ARG A 137 -0.98 13.95 -3.71
C ARG A 137 -1.06 14.35 -5.18
N ASP A 138 -1.50 13.45 -6.03
CA ASP A 138 -1.59 13.66 -7.47
C ASP A 138 -2.66 14.73 -7.80
N SER A 139 -3.73 14.84 -7.00
CA SER A 139 -4.72 15.92 -7.14
C SER A 139 -4.14 17.33 -6.91
N ASN A 140 -3.06 17.44 -6.12
CA ASN A 140 -2.36 18.71 -5.89
C ASN A 140 -1.40 19.08 -7.02
N LEU A 141 -1.01 18.11 -7.85
CA LEU A 141 -0.11 18.29 -8.99
C LEU A 141 -0.86 18.65 -10.28
N TYR A 142 -2.17 18.94 -10.19
CA TYR A 142 -2.99 19.33 -11.33
C TYR A 142 -2.60 20.73 -11.84
N GLN A 143 -1.48 20.81 -12.55
CA GLN A 143 -1.35 21.74 -13.67
C GLN A 143 -1.87 21.02 -14.91
N PRO A 144 -2.86 21.58 -15.63
CA PRO A 144 -3.29 21.01 -16.90
C PRO A 144 -2.12 21.09 -17.88
N ASN A 145 -1.33 20.01 -18.01
CA ASN A 145 -0.43 19.83 -19.13
C ASN A 145 -1.25 19.20 -20.27
N PRO A 146 -1.64 19.98 -21.30
CA PRO A 146 -2.55 19.51 -22.35
C PRO A 146 -2.00 18.37 -23.22
N VAL A 147 -0.75 17.95 -23.02
CA VAL A 147 -0.11 16.85 -23.77
C VAL A 147 -0.19 15.50 -23.03
N PHE A 148 -0.63 15.48 -21.76
CA PHE A 148 -0.68 14.26 -20.94
C PHE A 148 -1.95 14.06 -20.08
N GLN A 149 -2.96 14.93 -20.22
CA GLN A 149 -4.27 14.74 -19.57
C GLN A 149 -4.94 13.40 -19.94
N ASP A 150 -4.50 12.82 -21.05
CA ASP A 150 -4.97 11.60 -21.68
C ASP A 150 -3.90 10.50 -21.67
N LYS A 151 -2.94 10.49 -20.74
CA LYS A 151 -1.94 9.42 -20.66
C LYS A 151 -2.06 8.68 -19.34
N SER A 152 -3.10 7.87 -19.27
CA SER A 152 -3.06 6.57 -18.62
C SER A 152 -2.68 5.54 -19.70
N CYS A 153 -2.06 4.41 -19.34
CA CYS A 153 -1.62 3.35 -20.28
C CYS A 153 -2.77 2.82 -21.14
N TYR A 154 -3.99 3.22 -20.79
CA TYR A 154 -5.27 2.70 -21.24
C TYR A 154 -5.97 3.59 -22.25
N ASN A 155 -5.41 4.77 -22.53
CA ASN A 155 -5.87 5.63 -23.61
C ASN A 155 -5.38 5.17 -24.99
N CYS A 156 -4.41 4.24 -25.05
CA CYS A 156 -4.08 3.48 -26.26
C CYS A 156 -4.43 1.98 -26.15
N HIS A 157 -4.61 1.45 -24.93
CA HIS A 157 -5.14 0.11 -24.68
C HIS A 157 -6.57 0.23 -24.13
N HIS A 158 -7.57 0.21 -25.01
CA HIS A 158 -9.00 0.51 -24.84
C HIS A 158 -9.80 -0.27 -23.76
N LYS A 159 -9.20 -0.64 -22.62
CA LYS A 159 -9.91 -1.36 -21.56
C LYS A 159 -9.51 -1.02 -20.13
N LEU A 160 -8.78 0.06 -19.88
CA LEU A 160 -8.36 0.31 -18.51
C LEU A 160 -8.38 1.77 -17.97
N ASP A 161 -9.12 2.67 -18.61
CA ASP A 161 -9.39 4.05 -18.10
C ASP A 161 -10.11 4.11 -16.73
N GLN A 162 -10.68 2.99 -16.29
CA GLN A 162 -11.34 2.82 -15.00
C GLN A 162 -10.39 2.45 -13.83
N ASP A 163 -9.06 2.43 -14.01
CA ASP A 163 -8.21 1.54 -13.19
C ASP A 163 -7.67 2.01 -11.83
N ARG A 164 -7.39 3.29 -11.58
CA ARG A 164 -6.85 3.69 -10.25
C ARG A 164 -7.91 3.64 -9.16
N TRP A 165 -9.14 4.01 -9.48
CA TRP A 165 -10.26 3.76 -8.57
C TRP A 165 -10.63 2.28 -8.54
N ARG A 166 -10.45 1.49 -9.62
CA ARG A 166 -10.59 0.02 -9.53
C ARG A 166 -9.59 -0.59 -8.55
N GLN A 167 -8.40 -0.01 -8.36
CA GLN A 167 -7.50 -0.43 -7.28
C GLN A 167 -8.07 -0.08 -5.90
N VAL A 168 -8.64 1.12 -5.74
CA VAL A 168 -9.38 1.48 -4.51
C VAL A 168 -10.56 0.53 -4.30
N GLU A 169 -11.38 0.25 -5.31
CA GLU A 169 -12.50 -0.69 -5.26
C GLU A 169 -12.04 -2.13 -5.00
N ALA A 170 -10.96 -2.59 -5.63
CA ALA A 170 -10.36 -3.90 -5.35
C ALA A 170 -9.91 -3.98 -3.89
N HIS A 171 -9.24 -2.96 -3.38
CA HIS A 171 -8.91 -2.89 -1.95
C HIS A 171 -10.16 -2.76 -1.08
N GLN A 172 -11.19 -2.01 -1.48
CA GLN A 172 -12.45 -1.86 -0.75
C GLN A 172 -13.19 -3.18 -0.59
N THR A 173 -13.25 -4.01 -1.62
CA THR A 173 -13.91 -5.32 -1.57
C THR A 173 -13.33 -6.23 -0.51
N VAL A 174 -12.07 -6.01 -0.13
CA VAL A 174 -11.40 -6.75 0.94
C VAL A 174 -11.42 -5.98 2.25
N VAL A 175 -11.15 -4.68 2.22
CA VAL A 175 -10.99 -3.84 3.40
C VAL A 175 -12.33 -3.56 4.08
N LEU A 176 -13.44 -3.32 3.37
CA LEU A 176 -14.72 -3.05 4.02
C LEU A 176 -15.23 -4.26 4.85
N PRO A 177 -15.25 -5.50 4.32
CA PRO A 177 -15.50 -6.70 5.14
C PRO A 177 -14.54 -6.84 6.32
N LEU A 178 -13.25 -6.59 6.11
CA LEU A 178 -12.24 -6.67 7.17
C LEU A 178 -12.52 -5.67 8.30
N ILE A 179 -12.78 -4.41 7.96
CA ILE A 179 -13.10 -3.35 8.91
C ILE A 179 -14.41 -3.65 9.63
N LYS A 180 -15.43 -4.15 8.93
CA LYS A 180 -16.70 -4.56 9.55
C LYS A 180 -16.48 -5.64 10.63
N ASN A 181 -15.68 -6.66 10.33
CA ASN A 181 -15.45 -7.79 11.23
C ASN A 181 -14.49 -7.46 12.39
N LEU A 182 -13.56 -6.52 12.22
CA LEU A 182 -12.59 -6.12 13.25
C LEU A 182 -13.02 -4.90 14.08
N LEU A 183 -13.62 -3.90 13.45
CA LEU A 183 -13.92 -2.58 14.04
C LEU A 183 -15.42 -2.27 14.10
N GLY A 184 -16.27 -3.14 13.54
CA GLY A 184 -17.72 -3.00 13.56
C GLY A 184 -18.32 -2.30 12.35
N GLU A 185 -19.63 -2.48 12.21
CA GLU A 185 -20.45 -1.99 11.08
C GLU A 185 -20.36 -0.47 10.89
N ASP A 186 -20.49 0.31 11.98
CA ASP A 186 -20.48 1.77 11.91
C ASP A 186 -19.16 2.33 11.33
N ARG A 187 -18.03 1.70 11.69
CA ARG A 187 -16.71 2.08 11.20
C ARG A 187 -16.56 1.75 9.72
N ALA A 188 -17.04 0.58 9.30
CA ALA A 188 -17.05 0.17 7.90
C ALA A 188 -17.91 1.10 7.04
N GLN A 189 -19.14 1.40 7.47
CA GLN A 189 -20.04 2.30 6.75
C GLN A 189 -19.49 3.74 6.66
N LYS A 190 -18.81 4.21 7.71
CA LYS A 190 -18.14 5.51 7.65
C LYS A 190 -17.01 5.51 6.61
N LEU A 191 -16.17 4.47 6.61
CA LEU A 191 -15.09 4.33 5.64
C LEU A 191 -15.64 4.29 4.21
N ASP A 192 -16.68 3.49 3.97
CA ASP A 192 -17.37 3.39 2.67
C ASP A 192 -17.87 4.75 2.17
N ARG A 193 -18.61 5.50 3.01
CA ARG A 193 -19.06 6.86 2.66
C ARG A 193 -17.92 7.84 2.37
N ASP A 194 -16.83 7.75 3.12
CA ASP A 194 -15.68 8.63 2.92
C ASP A 194 -14.95 8.29 1.61
N LEU A 195 -14.85 7.01 1.26
CA LEU A 195 -14.27 6.57 -0.01
C LEU A 195 -15.15 6.93 -1.21
N GLU A 196 -16.47 6.79 -1.10
CA GLU A 196 -17.39 7.20 -2.16
C GLU A 196 -17.32 8.71 -2.41
N ARG A 197 -17.11 9.52 -1.36
CA ARG A 197 -16.83 10.95 -1.52
C ARG A 197 -15.53 11.20 -2.28
N ILE A 198 -14.46 10.47 -1.96
CA ILE A 198 -13.19 10.56 -2.70
C ILE A 198 -13.39 10.21 -4.17
N ARG A 199 -14.18 9.16 -4.47
CA ARG A 199 -14.55 8.78 -5.83
C ARG A 199 -15.28 9.91 -6.54
N GLN A 200 -16.29 10.49 -5.91
CA GLN A 200 -17.05 11.60 -6.49
C GLN A 200 -16.15 12.81 -6.80
N TYR A 201 -15.21 13.15 -5.91
CA TYR A 201 -14.23 14.22 -6.16
C TYR A 201 -13.26 13.93 -7.32
N ALA A 202 -12.94 12.65 -7.56
CA ALA A 202 -12.11 12.25 -8.69
C ALA A 202 -12.86 12.39 -10.03
N ILE A 203 -14.19 12.23 -10.02
CA ILE A 203 -15.05 12.32 -11.21
C ILE A 203 -15.50 13.77 -11.47
N ASP A 204 -15.79 14.54 -10.42
CA ASP A 204 -16.37 15.87 -10.55
C ASP A 204 -15.39 16.92 -11.11
N SER A 205 -15.91 17.87 -11.88
CA SER A 205 -15.15 18.97 -12.48
C SER A 205 -15.07 20.22 -11.58
N LEU A 206 -14.82 20.05 -10.27
CA LEU A 206 -14.64 21.19 -9.34
C LEU A 206 -13.43 22.09 -9.70
N PRO A 207 -13.45 23.39 -9.38
CA PRO A 207 -12.26 24.24 -9.45
C PRO A 207 -11.07 23.64 -8.68
N SER A 208 -9.85 23.76 -9.19
CA SER A 208 -8.68 23.01 -8.72
C SER A 208 -8.32 23.25 -7.24
N GLU A 209 -8.36 24.49 -6.76
CA GLU A 209 -7.91 24.83 -5.40
C GLU A 209 -8.87 24.31 -4.30
N ASP A 210 -10.18 24.51 -4.46
CA ASP A 210 -11.20 24.03 -3.51
C ASP A 210 -11.25 22.49 -3.48
N ARG A 211 -11.01 21.86 -4.64
CA ARG A 211 -10.93 20.40 -4.77
C ARG A 211 -9.74 19.84 -4.00
N THR A 212 -8.55 20.43 -4.19
CA THR A 212 -7.30 20.05 -3.51
C THR A 212 -7.43 20.10 -1.99
N ALA A 213 -7.92 21.21 -1.43
CA ALA A 213 -8.06 21.35 0.03
C ALA A 213 -9.07 20.35 0.61
N SER A 214 -10.19 20.12 -0.08
CA SER A 214 -11.24 19.19 0.33
C SER A 214 -10.77 17.73 0.29
N LEU A 215 -10.11 17.34 -0.81
CA LEU A 215 -9.53 16.01 -1.00
C LEU A 215 -8.45 15.72 0.04
N LYS A 216 -7.54 16.68 0.28
CA LYS A 216 -6.51 16.54 1.31
C LYS A 216 -7.11 16.32 2.68
N GLY A 217 -8.05 17.18 3.09
CA GLY A 217 -8.71 17.03 4.38
C GLY A 217 -9.47 15.70 4.52
N LEU A 218 -10.06 15.19 3.44
CA LEU A 218 -10.76 13.91 3.44
C LEU A 218 -9.80 12.72 3.49
N GLY A 219 -8.74 12.70 2.69
CA GLY A 219 -7.74 11.65 2.71
C GLY A 219 -6.96 11.59 4.03
N ASP A 220 -6.60 12.73 4.60
CA ASP A 220 -5.97 12.81 5.92
C ASP A 220 -6.89 12.18 6.99
N ARG A 221 -8.19 12.51 6.99
CA ARG A 221 -9.16 11.92 7.93
C ARG A 221 -9.43 10.43 7.70
N LEU A 222 -9.41 9.97 6.45
CA LEU A 222 -9.65 8.58 6.10
C LEU A 222 -8.49 7.69 6.54
N THR A 223 -7.27 8.14 6.25
CA THR A 223 -6.05 7.40 6.55
C THR A 223 -5.60 7.52 7.99
N ALA A 224 -5.98 8.60 8.69
CA ALA A 224 -5.67 8.79 10.09
C ALA A 224 -6.16 7.62 10.96
N GLY A 225 -5.21 6.90 11.54
CA GLY A 225 -5.44 5.84 12.51
C GLY A 225 -6.00 4.54 11.95
N LEU A 226 -6.35 4.44 10.65
CA LEU A 226 -7.00 3.24 10.11
C LEU A 226 -6.15 1.98 10.28
N VAL A 227 -4.87 2.05 9.91
CA VAL A 227 -3.90 0.95 10.09
C VAL A 227 -3.65 0.66 11.57
N ASP A 228 -3.67 1.68 12.42
CA ASP A 228 -3.44 1.53 13.86
C ASP A 228 -4.63 0.87 14.57
N ASP A 229 -5.85 1.27 14.22
CA ASP A 229 -7.10 0.68 14.71
C ASP A 229 -7.13 -0.83 14.40
N VAL A 230 -6.81 -1.20 13.15
CA VAL A 230 -6.76 -2.60 12.72
C VAL A 230 -5.66 -3.37 13.45
N SER A 231 -4.47 -2.79 13.60
CA SER A 231 -3.39 -3.42 14.37
C SER A 231 -3.76 -3.64 15.83
N ASN A 232 -4.48 -2.69 16.44
CA ASN A 232 -4.94 -2.81 17.81
C ASN A 232 -6.03 -3.88 17.95
N ALA A 233 -7.01 -3.91 17.03
CA ALA A 233 -8.06 -4.92 17.01
C ALA A 233 -7.48 -6.34 16.89
N LEU A 234 -6.50 -6.54 16.00
CA LEU A 234 -5.80 -7.83 15.83
C LEU A 234 -5.07 -8.30 17.09
N LYS A 235 -4.66 -7.40 17.99
CA LYS A 235 -4.02 -7.75 19.27
C LYS A 235 -5.03 -8.16 20.34
N THR A 236 -6.27 -7.68 20.26
CA THR A 236 -7.27 -7.84 21.32
C THR A 236 -8.37 -8.84 20.97
N GLN A 237 -8.64 -9.04 19.67
CA GLN A 237 -9.71 -9.90 19.18
C GLN A 237 -9.14 -11.27 18.76
N PRO A 238 -9.73 -12.38 19.23
CA PRO A 238 -9.34 -13.70 18.74
C PRO A 238 -9.74 -13.88 17.27
N ILE A 239 -8.80 -14.33 16.45
CA ILE A 239 -9.03 -14.73 15.06
C ILE A 239 -9.38 -16.22 15.05
N ASP A 240 -10.62 -16.54 15.44
CA ASP A 240 -11.13 -17.91 15.55
C ASP A 240 -11.94 -18.33 14.31
N ALA A 241 -12.43 -19.57 14.31
CA ALA A 241 -13.22 -20.11 13.20
C ALA A 241 -14.51 -19.32 12.94
N SER A 242 -15.11 -18.70 13.97
CA SER A 242 -16.31 -17.87 13.81
C SER A 242 -15.98 -16.57 13.09
N PHE A 243 -14.89 -15.91 13.49
CA PHE A 243 -14.38 -14.73 12.81
C PHE A 243 -14.07 -15.02 11.35
N VAL A 244 -13.29 -16.08 11.08
CA VAL A 244 -12.90 -16.45 9.71
C VAL A 244 -14.13 -16.75 8.86
N ARG A 245 -15.11 -17.49 9.39
CA ARG A 245 -16.37 -17.76 8.69
C ARG A 245 -17.13 -16.49 8.37
N SER A 246 -17.27 -15.57 9.33
CA SER A 246 -17.96 -14.30 9.15
C SER A 246 -17.28 -13.45 8.05
N LEU A 247 -15.96 -13.32 8.13
CA LEU A 247 -15.17 -12.61 7.14
C LEU A 247 -15.30 -13.23 5.74
N LEU A 248 -15.22 -14.56 5.62
CA LEU A 248 -15.37 -15.24 4.33
C LEU A 248 -16.77 -15.04 3.73
N ILE A 249 -17.82 -15.08 4.56
CA ILE A 249 -19.19 -14.78 4.11
C ILE A 249 -19.26 -13.36 3.55
N ASP A 250 -18.70 -12.37 4.25
CA ASP A 250 -18.72 -10.97 3.82
C ASP A 250 -17.86 -10.75 2.57
N LEU A 251 -16.69 -11.40 2.45
CA LEU A 251 -15.80 -11.32 1.28
C LEU A 251 -16.40 -11.98 0.02
N THR A 252 -17.34 -12.91 0.20
CA THR A 252 -17.98 -13.64 -0.90
C THR A 252 -19.39 -13.14 -1.21
N GLN A 253 -19.90 -12.15 -0.47
CA GLN A 253 -21.14 -11.48 -0.86
C GLN A 253 -20.93 -10.77 -2.20
N PRO A 254 -21.87 -10.88 -3.15
CA PRO A 254 -21.82 -10.08 -4.36
C PRO A 254 -21.83 -8.60 -3.98
N ILE A 255 -20.90 -7.84 -4.54
CA ILE A 255 -20.90 -6.38 -4.47
C ILE A 255 -22.25 -5.94 -5.07
N PRO A 256 -23.04 -5.09 -4.39
CA PRO A 256 -24.25 -4.52 -4.98
C PRO A 256 -23.88 -3.91 -6.33
N GLU A 257 -24.66 -4.21 -7.38
CA GLU A 257 -24.43 -3.63 -8.71
C GLU A 257 -24.42 -2.10 -8.59
N THR A 258 -23.22 -1.49 -8.57
CA THR A 258 -23.08 -0.08 -8.90
C THR A 258 -23.45 0.06 -10.38
N SER A 259 -24.04 1.20 -10.75
CA SER A 259 -24.82 1.47 -11.97
C SER A 259 -24.25 1.08 -13.34
N ASP A 260 -23.04 0.53 -13.42
CA ASP A 260 -22.31 0.23 -14.65
C ASP A 260 -22.07 -1.27 -14.90
N GLY A 261 -22.70 -2.19 -14.14
CA GLY A 261 -22.81 -3.60 -14.53
C GLY A 261 -21.50 -4.38 -14.66
N LEU A 262 -20.47 -4.04 -13.87
CA LEU A 262 -19.17 -4.70 -13.91
C LEU A 262 -19.07 -5.80 -12.84
N LYS A 263 -18.80 -7.03 -13.29
CA LYS A 263 -18.51 -8.19 -12.43
C LYS A 263 -17.07 -8.08 -11.90
N PRO A 264 -16.82 -8.34 -10.60
CA PRO A 264 -15.46 -8.32 -10.05
C PRO A 264 -14.57 -9.37 -10.72
N HIS A 265 -13.28 -9.03 -10.88
CA HIS A 265 -12.26 -10.01 -11.23
C HIS A 265 -12.17 -11.04 -10.09
N LEU A 266 -12.39 -12.32 -10.43
CA LEU A 266 -12.50 -13.43 -9.49
C LEU A 266 -11.16 -14.17 -9.35
N PRO A 267 -10.43 -14.00 -8.23
CA PRO A 267 -9.60 -15.06 -7.67
C PRO A 267 -10.38 -15.91 -6.65
N LEU A 268 -11.34 -15.31 -5.93
CA LEU A 268 -12.00 -15.94 -4.77
C LEU A 268 -13.04 -16.99 -5.15
N ALA A 269 -13.84 -16.79 -6.22
CA ALA A 269 -14.78 -17.82 -6.67
C ALA A 269 -14.06 -19.09 -7.15
N TRP A 270 -12.90 -18.95 -7.78
CA TRP A 270 -12.05 -20.10 -8.14
C TRP A 270 -11.52 -20.84 -6.91
N MET A 271 -11.13 -20.12 -5.84
CA MET A 271 -10.66 -20.75 -4.59
C MET A 271 -11.78 -21.50 -3.84
N VAL A 272 -13.01 -21.00 -3.85
CA VAL A 272 -14.15 -21.65 -3.18
C VAL A 272 -14.61 -22.91 -3.94
N GLU A 273 -14.53 -22.92 -5.27
CA GLU A 273 -14.95 -24.07 -6.07
C GLU A 273 -13.95 -25.23 -6.09
N ASN A 274 -12.66 -24.98 -5.83
CA ASN A 274 -11.59 -25.97 -6.02
C ASN A 274 -10.93 -26.49 -4.73
N PHE A 275 -11.42 -26.09 -3.55
CA PHE A 275 -10.90 -26.53 -2.25
C PHE A 275 -11.95 -27.17 -1.30
N ASN A 276 -13.07 -27.65 -1.85
CA ASN A 276 -13.98 -28.57 -1.15
C ASN A 276 -13.60 -30.05 -1.37
#